data_AF-B8MDU1-F1
#
_entry.id   AF-B8MDU1-F1
#
_cell.length_a   1.000
_cell.length_b   1.000
_cell.length_c   1.000
_cell.angle_alpha   90.00
_cell.angle_beta   90.00
_cell.angle_gamma   90.00
#
_symmetry.space_group_name_H-M   'P 1'
#
loop_
_entity.id
_entity.type
_entity.pdbx_description
1 polymer ?
#
loop_
_entity_poly.entity_id
_entity_poly.type
_entity_poly.pdbx_seq_one_letter_code
_entity_poly.pdbx_strand_id
1 'polypeptide(L)'
;MPSSVFDIEFAVVILRICSYTSEFIPSKSCTIEQVHDMNLVDIRQACDDVANDLANKCTHLDPKGSLLRMQSLAFKGLKSRCEGRVDDFRNTLRCAIHVARDIRIDREAAESFPDMGELEKEMRRRVFCNLFIWDRYDDSDLYHREFIFPYCLNPENMPRMHLGSELDDNKDLDEFTEHLLQARLANFWKTAHVNCNDGHDIVAAEERYEKFCNEYLATLPSAFALQPNRQWDEHLLTLSKQREILHISIFESLCYNFRSALLRNSRQTQHLPHYKQVLLASQRKFLAVAALHVLTCASSLHALMGGAQTCFPDIIRPTFEAAVLLVYVCMEPSLFDGVENRHYSSIKTDPLRAGMANLKQEMWVNAIRDALTRLQMLAEVSRMAEISAQALSQLLQGTIERAEAVKA
;
A
#
# COMPACT_ATOMS: atom_id res chain seq x y z
N MET A 1 2.89 20.25 29.57
CA MET A 1 2.29 21.15 28.56
C MET A 1 1.45 22.18 29.32
N PRO A 2 1.54 23.49 29.05
CA PRO A 2 0.51 24.40 29.55
C PRO A 2 -0.84 23.88 29.01
N SER A 3 -1.82 23.68 29.91
CA SER A 3 -3.11 22.99 29.63
C SER A 3 -3.72 23.40 28.28
N SER A 4 -3.62 24.69 27.94
CA SER A 4 -4.18 25.26 26.71
C SER A 4 -3.61 24.70 25.40
N VAL A 5 -2.31 24.37 25.30
CA VAL A 5 -1.74 23.88 24.03
C VAL A 5 -2.20 22.45 23.74
N PHE A 6 -2.28 21.62 24.78
CA PHE A 6 -2.79 20.25 24.66
C PHE A 6 -4.25 20.26 24.21
N ASP A 7 -5.09 21.09 24.83
CA ASP A 7 -6.52 21.20 24.51
C ASP A 7 -6.73 21.62 23.05
N ILE A 8 -5.93 22.56 22.56
CA ILE A 8 -6.00 23.01 21.15
C ILE A 8 -5.53 21.89 20.20
N GLU A 9 -4.40 21.23 20.49
CA GLU A 9 -3.91 20.14 19.63
C GLU A 9 -4.88 18.95 19.60
N PHE A 10 -5.52 18.64 20.74
CA PHE A 10 -6.57 17.64 20.80
C PHE A 10 -7.76 18.03 19.91
N ALA A 11 -8.24 19.27 19.99
CA ALA A 11 -9.29 19.77 19.11
C ALA A 11 -8.90 19.67 17.63
N VAL A 12 -7.65 20.02 17.28
CA VAL A 12 -7.13 19.87 15.90
C VAL A 12 -7.19 18.42 15.45
N VAL A 13 -6.78 17.45 16.27
CA VAL A 13 -6.85 16.02 15.93
C VAL A 13 -8.29 15.61 15.65
N ILE A 14 -9.25 15.98 16.51
CA ILE A 14 -10.66 15.65 16.32
C ILE A 14 -11.19 16.23 15.00
N LEU A 15 -10.91 17.49 14.70
CA LEU A 15 -11.31 18.11 13.43
C LEU A 15 -10.71 17.39 12.21
N ARG A 16 -9.45 16.95 12.29
CA ARG A 16 -8.82 16.16 11.22
C ARG A 16 -9.41 14.77 11.08
N ILE A 17 -9.79 14.12 12.19
CA ILE A 17 -10.50 12.84 12.15
C ILE A 17 -11.86 13.04 11.49
N CYS A 18 -12.64 14.06 11.85
CA CYS A 18 -13.92 14.35 11.22
C CYS A 18 -13.76 14.63 9.72
N SER A 19 -12.80 15.48 9.35
CA SER A 19 -12.49 15.80 7.96
C SER A 19 -12.12 14.54 7.15
N TYR A 20 -11.22 13.70 7.67
CA TYR A 20 -10.80 12.45 7.03
C TYR A 20 -11.90 11.39 6.96
N THR A 21 -12.55 11.07 8.09
CA THR A 21 -13.56 10.00 8.16
C THR A 21 -14.78 10.32 7.32
N SER A 22 -15.09 11.61 7.15
CA SER A 22 -16.20 12.01 6.31
C SER A 22 -15.98 11.68 4.82
N GLU A 23 -14.75 11.45 4.35
CA GLU A 23 -14.45 10.96 2.98
C GLU A 23 -15.07 9.59 2.68
N PHE A 24 -15.45 8.85 3.72
CA PHE A 24 -16.06 7.52 3.61
C PHE A 24 -17.57 7.53 3.85
N ILE A 25 -18.20 8.71 3.89
CA ILE A 25 -19.65 8.89 3.90
C ILE A 25 -20.09 9.81 2.74
N PRO A 26 -21.28 9.56 2.15
CA PRO A 26 -22.18 8.47 2.47
C PRO A 26 -21.61 7.09 2.09
N SER A 27 -21.99 6.05 2.82
CA SER A 27 -21.69 4.64 2.55
C SER A 27 -22.93 3.79 2.72
N LYS A 28 -22.87 2.50 2.37
CA LYS A 28 -24.00 1.58 2.52
C LYS A 28 -24.56 1.54 3.94
N SER A 29 -23.71 1.68 4.95
CA SER A 29 -24.10 1.68 6.37
C SER A 29 -24.45 3.05 6.92
N CYS A 30 -24.14 4.14 6.20
CA CYS A 30 -24.37 5.50 6.65
C CYS A 30 -24.68 6.40 5.43
N THR A 31 -25.96 6.62 5.15
CA THR A 31 -26.42 7.41 3.98
C THR A 31 -26.52 8.90 4.26
N ILE A 32 -25.81 9.39 5.29
CA ILE A 32 -25.84 10.80 5.66
C ILE A 32 -25.09 11.58 4.59
N GLU A 33 -25.80 12.43 3.85
CA GLU A 33 -25.24 13.34 2.85
C GLU A 33 -25.08 14.76 3.40
N GLN A 34 -25.82 15.09 4.46
CA GLN A 34 -25.86 16.41 5.09
C GLN A 34 -26.01 16.29 6.61
N VAL A 35 -25.41 17.22 7.34
CA VAL A 35 -25.58 17.36 8.80
C VAL A 35 -26.00 18.79 9.08
N HIS A 36 -27.17 18.98 9.71
CA HIS A 36 -27.72 20.32 9.99
C HIS A 36 -27.72 21.25 8.76
N ASP A 37 -28.21 20.75 7.62
CA ASP A 37 -28.30 21.46 6.33
C ASP A 37 -26.95 21.84 5.69
N MET A 38 -25.82 21.39 6.24
CA MET A 38 -24.50 21.51 5.61
C MET A 38 -24.13 20.24 4.87
N ASN A 39 -23.66 20.38 3.63
CA ASN A 39 -23.13 19.25 2.87
C ASN A 39 -21.82 18.75 3.49
N LEU A 40 -21.54 17.46 3.34
CA LEU A 40 -20.29 16.87 3.83
C LEU A 40 -19.03 17.58 3.31
N VAL A 41 -19.05 18.07 2.07
CA VAL A 41 -17.93 18.83 1.49
C VAL A 41 -17.69 20.14 2.26
N ASP A 42 -18.76 20.86 2.60
CA ASP A 42 -18.67 22.12 3.36
C ASP A 42 -18.19 21.85 4.79
N ILE A 43 -18.65 20.76 5.40
CA ILE A 43 -18.22 20.32 6.73
C ILE A 43 -16.72 19.99 6.72
N ARG A 44 -16.25 19.24 5.72
CA ARG A 44 -14.83 18.91 5.55
C ARG A 44 -13.97 20.16 5.43
N GLN A 45 -14.42 21.11 4.61
CA GLN A 45 -13.71 22.37 4.40
C GLN A 45 -13.64 23.18 5.69
N ALA A 46 -14.76 23.35 6.39
CA ALA A 46 -14.81 24.04 7.68
C ALA A 46 -13.91 23.38 8.75
N CYS A 47 -13.94 22.04 8.84
CA CYS A 47 -13.04 21.31 9.73
C CYS A 47 -11.57 21.56 9.40
N ASP A 48 -11.20 21.55 8.12
CA ASP A 48 -9.82 21.78 7.69
C ASP A 48 -9.35 23.20 7.94
N ASP A 49 -10.19 24.20 7.66
CA ASP A 49 -9.87 25.62 7.86
C ASP A 49 -9.62 25.92 9.33
N VAL A 50 -10.55 25.52 10.21
CA VAL A 50 -10.41 25.71 11.66
C VAL A 50 -9.20 24.92 12.18
N ALA A 51 -8.98 23.68 11.71
CA ALA A 51 -7.84 22.88 12.13
C ALA A 51 -6.49 23.47 11.64
N ASN A 52 -6.44 24.05 10.44
CA ASN A 52 -5.24 24.71 9.91
C ASN A 52 -4.89 25.94 10.78
N ASP A 53 -5.88 26.78 11.08
CA ASP A 53 -5.67 27.99 11.88
C ASP A 53 -5.19 27.68 13.30
N LEU A 54 -5.82 26.69 13.95
CA LEU A 54 -5.42 26.25 15.29
C LEU A 54 -4.05 25.58 15.28
N ALA A 55 -3.75 24.71 14.29
CA ALA A 55 -2.44 24.06 14.17
C ALA A 55 -1.29 25.08 13.95
N ASN A 56 -1.53 26.13 13.17
CA ASN A 56 -0.55 27.20 12.97
C ASN A 56 -0.24 27.92 14.28
N LYS A 57 -1.28 28.25 15.06
CA LYS A 57 -1.11 28.86 16.41
C LYS A 57 -0.34 27.93 17.35
N CYS A 58 -0.67 26.64 17.40
CA CYS A 58 0.06 25.65 18.20
C CYS A 58 1.53 25.54 17.79
N THR A 59 1.83 25.60 16.50
CA THR A 59 3.22 25.53 16.00
C THR A 59 4.07 26.69 16.50
N HIS A 60 3.50 27.89 16.63
CA HIS A 60 4.19 29.02 17.24
C HIS A 60 4.39 28.88 18.76
N LEU A 61 3.42 28.28 19.46
CA LEU A 61 3.45 28.14 20.93
C LEU A 61 4.35 26.98 21.40
N ASP A 62 4.39 25.90 20.64
CA ASP A 62 5.25 24.74 20.89
C ASP A 62 5.87 24.28 19.57
N PRO A 63 7.05 24.79 19.19
CA PRO A 63 7.71 24.42 17.94
C PRO A 63 8.12 22.95 17.86
N LYS A 64 8.35 22.29 19.01
CA LYS A 64 8.76 20.89 19.08
C LYS A 64 7.62 19.94 18.72
N GLY A 65 6.40 20.32 19.09
CA GLY A 65 5.19 19.54 18.85
C GLY A 65 5.00 18.38 19.81
N SER A 66 3.99 17.56 19.51
CA SER A 66 3.51 16.48 20.36
C SER A 66 3.04 15.26 19.56
N LEU A 67 2.71 14.18 20.26
CA LEU A 67 2.09 13.00 19.66
C LEU A 67 0.76 13.37 18.96
N LEU A 68 -0.03 14.27 19.55
CA LEU A 68 -1.29 14.76 18.96
C LEU A 68 -1.02 15.51 17.66
N ARG A 69 0.00 16.37 17.62
CA ARG A 69 0.37 17.07 16.37
C ARG A 69 0.78 16.11 15.27
N MET A 70 1.56 15.08 15.62
CA MET A 70 1.96 14.06 14.67
C MET A 70 0.75 13.27 14.15
N GLN A 71 -0.19 12.91 15.03
CA GLN A 71 -1.45 12.26 14.64
C GLN A 71 -2.34 13.16 13.76
N SER A 72 -2.43 14.46 14.06
CA SER A 72 -3.23 15.38 13.24
C SER A 72 -2.64 15.56 11.83
N LEU A 73 -1.30 15.62 11.71
CA LEU A 73 -0.61 15.60 10.43
C LEU A 73 -0.84 14.29 9.69
N ALA A 74 -0.81 13.14 10.38
CA ALA A 74 -1.13 11.85 9.79
C ALA A 74 -2.54 11.85 9.16
N PHE A 75 -3.57 12.27 9.90
CA PHE A 75 -4.94 12.34 9.38
C PHE A 75 -5.08 13.36 8.23
N LYS A 76 -4.42 14.52 8.32
CA LYS A 76 -4.37 15.49 7.22
C LYS A 76 -3.77 14.87 5.96
N GLY A 77 -2.68 14.13 6.10
CA GLY A 77 -2.04 13.43 4.99
C GLY A 77 -2.95 12.35 4.40
N LEU A 78 -3.53 11.48 5.24
CA LEU A 78 -4.45 10.43 4.80
C LEU A 78 -5.66 10.97 4.03
N LYS A 79 -6.16 12.15 4.44
CA LYS A 79 -7.20 12.86 3.68
C LYS A 79 -6.71 13.28 2.29
N SER A 80 -5.57 13.98 2.21
CA SER A 80 -4.96 14.33 0.91
C SER A 80 -4.73 13.11 0.01
N ARG A 81 -4.41 11.95 0.60
CA ARG A 81 -4.30 10.67 -0.12
C ARG A 81 -5.64 10.22 -0.70
N CYS A 82 -6.75 10.33 0.02
CA CYS A 82 -8.10 10.03 -0.49
C CYS A 82 -8.49 10.93 -1.66
N GLU A 83 -8.07 12.19 -1.61
CA GLU A 83 -8.36 13.20 -2.62
C GLU A 83 -7.41 13.13 -3.84
N GLY A 84 -6.47 12.18 -3.87
CA GLY A 84 -5.50 12.04 -4.96
C GLY A 84 -4.36 13.05 -4.97
N ARG A 85 -4.22 13.87 -3.92
CA ARG A 85 -3.12 14.83 -3.78
C ARG A 85 -1.89 14.18 -3.15
N VAL A 86 -1.19 13.39 -3.96
CA VAL A 86 -0.01 12.60 -3.53
C VAL A 86 1.12 13.49 -3.01
N ASP A 87 1.38 14.63 -3.64
CA ASP A 87 2.41 15.58 -3.18
C ASP A 87 2.08 16.19 -1.82
N ASP A 88 0.82 16.57 -1.60
CA ASP A 88 0.36 17.11 -0.31
C ASP A 88 0.44 16.04 0.79
N PHE A 89 0.05 14.81 0.48
CA PHE A 89 0.21 13.67 1.38
C PHE A 89 1.69 13.50 1.76
N ARG A 90 2.59 13.49 0.78
CA ARG A 90 4.04 13.33 0.99
C ARG A 90 4.63 14.47 1.82
N ASN A 91 4.30 15.71 1.51
CA ASN A 91 4.79 16.87 2.26
C ASN A 91 4.28 16.84 3.71
N THR A 92 3.02 16.48 3.91
CA THR A 92 2.45 16.34 5.25
C THR A 92 3.09 15.18 6.02
N LEU A 93 3.36 14.06 5.35
CA LEU A 93 4.06 12.92 5.94
C LEU A 93 5.48 13.28 6.36
N ARG A 94 6.22 14.04 5.52
CA ARG A 94 7.53 14.59 5.91
C ARG A 94 7.42 15.43 7.18
N CYS A 95 6.44 16.33 7.27
CA CYS A 95 6.21 17.12 8.49
C CYS A 95 5.91 16.22 9.70
N ALA A 96 5.07 15.19 9.54
CA ALA A 96 4.76 14.24 10.62
C ALA A 96 6.01 13.49 11.10
N ILE A 97 6.87 13.05 10.18
CA ILE A 97 8.14 12.39 10.48
C ILE A 97 9.11 13.33 11.20
N HIS A 98 9.16 14.61 10.82
CA HIS A 98 9.99 15.61 11.51
C HIS A 98 9.51 15.79 12.95
N VAL A 99 8.20 15.97 13.16
CA VAL A 99 7.63 16.04 14.52
C VAL A 99 7.97 14.77 15.30
N ALA A 100 7.79 13.58 14.72
CA ALA A 100 8.09 12.30 15.38
C ALA A 100 9.54 12.21 15.87
N ARG A 101 10.51 12.70 15.08
CA ARG A 101 11.93 12.79 15.45
C ARG A 101 12.18 13.83 16.54
N ASP A 102 11.54 15.00 16.45
CA ASP A 102 11.69 16.07 17.45
C ASP A 102 11.18 15.63 18.83
N ILE A 103 10.10 14.83 18.86
CA ILE A 103 9.57 14.24 20.10
C ILE A 103 10.18 12.87 20.44
N ARG A 104 11.15 12.39 19.65
CA ARG A 104 11.93 11.17 19.86
C ARG A 104 11.08 9.91 20.00
N ILE A 105 10.01 9.80 19.20
CA ILE A 105 9.19 8.58 19.14
C ILE A 105 9.95 7.42 18.47
N ASP A 106 10.95 7.74 17.65
CA ASP A 106 11.78 6.77 16.93
C ASP A 106 12.90 6.15 17.78
N ARG A 107 13.08 6.62 19.02
CA ARG A 107 14.08 6.10 19.97
C ARG A 107 13.46 5.11 20.94
N GLU A 108 14.30 4.22 21.46
CA GLU A 108 13.87 3.22 22.44
C GLU A 108 13.13 3.89 23.60
N ALA A 109 11.86 3.51 23.75
CA ALA A 109 11.00 4.04 24.79
C ALA A 109 11.50 3.67 26.20
N ALA A 110 12.30 2.61 26.32
CA ALA A 110 12.94 2.18 27.56
C ALA A 110 14.11 3.08 27.97
N GLU A 111 14.93 3.54 27.02
CA GLU A 111 16.08 4.42 27.30
C GLU A 111 15.66 5.90 27.43
N SER A 112 14.63 6.31 26.71
CA SER A 112 14.27 7.73 26.58
C SER A 112 13.39 8.24 27.71
N PHE A 113 12.53 7.39 28.30
CA PHE A 113 11.54 7.78 29.32
C PHE A 113 11.21 6.61 30.28
N PRO A 114 12.03 6.36 31.31
CA PRO A 114 11.83 5.24 32.25
C PRO A 114 10.49 5.32 33.01
N ASP A 115 9.98 6.53 33.26
CA ASP A 115 8.72 6.76 33.98
C ASP A 115 7.46 6.64 33.11
N MET A 116 7.60 6.40 31.81
CA MET A 116 6.46 6.30 30.89
C MET A 116 5.74 4.96 31.05
N GLY A 117 4.42 4.99 31.20
CA GLY A 117 3.61 3.77 31.29
C GLY A 117 3.65 2.94 30.01
N GLU A 118 3.58 1.62 30.12
CA GLU A 118 3.70 0.70 28.96
C GLU A 118 2.64 0.94 27.88
N LEU A 119 1.43 1.34 28.25
CA LEU A 119 0.39 1.70 27.30
C LEU A 119 0.79 2.90 26.44
N GLU A 120 1.38 3.94 27.03
CA GLU A 120 1.83 5.11 26.27
C GLU A 120 2.99 4.75 25.33
N LYS A 121 3.93 3.92 25.81
CA LYS A 121 5.02 3.39 24.97
C LYS A 121 4.46 2.62 23.78
N GLU A 122 3.45 1.78 24.01
CA GLU A 122 2.79 1.02 22.96
C GLU A 122 2.08 1.92 21.94
N MET A 123 1.34 2.93 22.40
CA MET A 123 0.70 3.89 21.50
C MET A 123 1.72 4.60 20.61
N ARG A 124 2.86 5.02 21.18
CA ARG A 124 3.96 5.63 20.39
C ARG A 124 4.52 4.67 19.35
N ARG A 125 4.78 3.40 19.71
CA ARG A 125 5.25 2.37 18.78
C ARG A 125 4.26 2.16 17.62
N ARG A 126 2.96 2.04 17.92
CA ARG A 126 1.91 1.85 16.89
C ARG A 126 1.81 3.03 15.94
N VAL A 127 1.81 4.26 16.46
CA VAL A 127 1.71 5.43 15.57
C VAL A 127 3.00 5.60 14.75
N PHE A 128 4.17 5.32 15.32
CA PHE A 128 5.43 5.30 14.55
C PHE A 128 5.42 4.25 13.45
N CYS A 129 4.94 3.04 13.77
CA CYS A 129 4.77 1.95 12.82
C CYS A 129 3.89 2.37 11.64
N ASN A 130 2.79 3.09 11.89
CA ASN A 130 1.93 3.62 10.83
C ASN A 130 2.68 4.60 9.92
N LEU A 131 3.44 5.55 10.48
CA LEU A 131 4.27 6.46 9.68
C LEU A 131 5.30 5.71 8.83
N PHE A 132 5.93 4.68 9.39
CA PHE A 132 6.90 3.85 8.68
C PHE A 132 6.26 3.07 7.53
N ILE A 133 5.07 2.50 7.74
CA ILE A 133 4.29 1.87 6.69
C ILE A 133 3.96 2.88 5.60
N TRP A 134 3.49 4.08 5.97
CA TRP A 134 3.05 5.08 4.99
C TRP A 134 4.19 5.70 4.17
N ASP A 135 5.41 5.74 4.71
CA ASP A 135 6.62 6.13 3.99
C ASP A 135 6.87 5.26 2.74
N ARG A 136 6.32 4.04 2.71
CA ARG A 136 6.39 3.16 1.55
C ARG A 136 5.57 3.66 0.36
N TYR A 137 4.59 4.55 0.55
CA TYR A 137 3.65 4.89 -0.51
C TYR A 137 4.19 5.97 -1.48
N ASP A 138 5.49 6.28 -1.41
CA ASP A 138 6.16 7.17 -2.36
C ASP A 138 6.29 6.53 -3.76
N ASP A 139 6.01 7.35 -4.77
CA ASP A 139 6.01 6.99 -6.19
C ASP A 139 6.42 8.20 -7.04
N SER A 140 7.40 8.96 -6.54
CA SER A 140 7.86 10.15 -7.26
C SER A 140 8.83 9.81 -8.38
N ASP A 141 9.40 8.61 -8.43
CA ASP A 141 10.33 8.25 -9.49
C ASP A 141 10.16 6.80 -9.93
N LEU A 142 10.07 6.61 -11.25
CA LEU A 142 9.89 5.33 -11.94
C LEU A 142 11.03 4.32 -11.66
N TYR A 143 12.07 4.77 -10.95
CA TYR A 143 13.34 4.07 -10.74
C TYR A 143 13.87 4.16 -9.30
N HIS A 144 13.53 5.22 -8.55
CA HIS A 144 14.09 5.48 -7.22
C HIS A 144 12.98 5.76 -6.20
N ARG A 145 12.76 4.79 -5.31
CA ARG A 145 11.96 5.01 -4.10
C ARG A 145 12.84 5.67 -3.05
N GLU A 146 12.69 6.98 -2.87
CA GLU A 146 13.36 7.70 -1.77
C GLU A 146 12.49 7.61 -0.51
N PHE A 147 12.83 6.67 0.37
CA PHE A 147 12.23 6.62 1.71
C PHE A 147 12.57 7.91 2.49
N ILE A 148 11.58 8.57 3.09
CA ILE A 148 11.80 9.74 3.96
C ILE A 148 12.55 9.31 5.23
N PHE A 149 12.33 8.08 5.70
CA PHE A 149 13.18 7.47 6.71
C PHE A 149 14.48 6.96 6.08
N PRO A 150 15.66 7.37 6.56
CA PRO A 150 16.92 6.82 6.06
C PRO A 150 17.29 5.47 6.70
N TYR A 151 16.58 5.05 7.75
CA TYR A 151 16.87 3.82 8.51
C TYR A 151 15.71 2.82 8.50
N CYS A 152 16.06 1.57 8.80
CA CYS A 152 15.13 0.47 9.03
C CYS A 152 14.45 0.60 10.40
N LEU A 153 13.24 0.04 10.52
CA LEU A 153 12.54 0.00 11.80
C LEU A 153 13.24 -1.01 12.72
N ASN A 154 13.75 -0.54 13.86
CA ASN A 154 14.38 -1.41 14.86
C ASN A 154 13.32 -2.40 15.39
N PRO A 155 13.58 -3.73 15.42
CA PRO A 155 12.70 -4.71 16.06
C PRO A 155 12.24 -4.31 17.46
N GLU A 156 13.06 -3.58 18.21
CA GLU A 156 12.72 -3.12 19.55
C GLU A 156 11.65 -2.01 19.56
N ASN A 157 11.54 -1.24 18.48
CA ASN A 157 10.53 -0.20 18.31
C ASN A 157 9.24 -0.73 17.66
N MET A 158 9.20 -2.02 17.30
CA MET A 158 7.98 -2.67 16.81
C MET A 158 6.94 -2.76 17.94
N PRO A 159 5.65 -2.53 17.64
CA PRO A 159 4.55 -2.78 18.56
C PRO A 159 4.62 -4.17 19.18
N ARG A 160 4.38 -4.27 20.50
CA ARG A 160 4.63 -5.50 21.28
C ARG A 160 3.41 -5.99 22.06
N MET A 161 2.51 -5.09 22.45
CA MET A 161 1.34 -5.47 23.24
C MET A 161 0.18 -5.83 22.32
N HIS A 162 -0.41 -7.00 22.54
CA HIS A 162 -1.69 -7.36 21.98
C HIS A 162 -2.77 -6.72 22.86
N LEU A 163 -3.46 -5.70 22.35
CA LEU A 163 -4.54 -5.02 23.08
C LEU A 163 -5.92 -5.68 22.82
N GLY A 164 -5.93 -6.78 22.06
CA GLY A 164 -7.12 -7.54 21.69
C GLY A 164 -7.64 -8.51 22.77
N SER A 165 -8.83 -9.06 22.51
CA SER A 165 -9.55 -9.95 23.42
C SER A 165 -8.78 -11.24 23.74
N GLU A 166 -8.72 -11.59 25.05
CA GLU A 166 -8.10 -12.81 25.61
C GLU A 166 -8.86 -14.09 25.21
N LEU A 167 -8.98 -14.38 23.92
CA LEU A 167 -9.33 -15.72 23.47
C LEU A 167 -8.06 -16.58 23.59
N ASP A 168 -8.07 -17.54 24.49
CA ASP A 168 -6.88 -18.27 24.98
C ASP A 168 -6.09 -19.02 23.88
N ASP A 169 -6.73 -19.27 22.72
CA ASP A 169 -6.13 -19.90 21.51
C ASP A 169 -5.62 -18.90 20.44
N ASN A 170 -5.75 -17.58 20.69
CA ASN A 170 -5.65 -16.53 19.67
C ASN A 170 -4.59 -15.46 19.94
N LYS A 171 -3.61 -15.77 20.79
CA LYS A 171 -2.64 -14.79 21.34
C LYS A 171 -1.84 -14.01 20.28
N ASP A 172 -1.75 -14.51 19.06
CA ASP A 172 -0.96 -13.90 17.97
C ASP A 172 -1.79 -13.02 17.00
N LEU A 173 -3.13 -13.04 17.08
CA LEU A 173 -4.03 -12.29 16.19
C LEU A 173 -4.64 -11.10 16.94
N ASP A 174 -3.99 -9.94 16.82
CA ASP A 174 -4.48 -8.65 17.29
C ASP A 174 -4.97 -7.80 16.10
N GLU A 175 -5.81 -6.79 16.36
CA GLU A 175 -6.28 -5.83 15.36
C GLU A 175 -5.11 -5.09 14.69
N PHE A 176 -3.94 -5.04 15.32
CA PHE A 176 -2.74 -4.41 14.78
C PHE A 176 -1.78 -5.39 14.06
N THR A 177 -2.04 -6.70 14.10
CA THR A 177 -1.12 -7.71 13.52
C THR A 177 -0.85 -7.45 12.05
N GLU A 178 -1.87 -7.04 11.29
CA GLU A 178 -1.74 -6.70 9.89
C GLU A 178 -0.74 -5.57 9.62
N HIS A 179 -0.80 -4.49 10.42
CA HIS A 179 0.10 -3.35 10.28
C HIS A 179 1.53 -3.76 10.65
N LEU A 180 1.70 -4.61 11.68
CA LEU A 180 3.01 -5.15 12.03
C LEU A 180 3.62 -5.96 10.86
N LEU A 181 2.80 -6.77 10.17
CA LEU A 181 3.23 -7.52 8.99
C LEU A 181 3.60 -6.57 7.84
N GLN A 182 2.82 -5.51 7.59
CA GLN A 182 3.18 -4.48 6.62
C GLN A 182 4.50 -3.76 6.95
N ALA A 183 4.74 -3.45 8.22
CA ALA A 183 5.98 -2.83 8.65
C ALA A 183 7.18 -3.75 8.44
N ARG A 184 7.04 -5.04 8.77
CA ARG A 184 8.05 -6.07 8.47
C ARG A 184 8.32 -6.18 6.96
N LEU A 185 7.28 -6.13 6.13
CA LEU A 185 7.38 -6.11 4.68
C LEU A 185 8.16 -4.90 4.18
N ALA A 186 7.82 -3.70 4.65
CA ALA A 186 8.53 -2.47 4.29
C ALA A 186 10.01 -2.54 4.72
N ASN A 187 10.29 -3.09 5.91
CA ASN A 187 11.65 -3.25 6.41
C ASN A 187 12.50 -4.22 5.57
N PHE A 188 11.90 -5.33 5.14
CA PHE A 188 12.54 -6.30 4.25
C PHE A 188 12.99 -5.65 2.95
N TRP A 189 12.07 -4.96 2.25
CA TRP A 189 12.39 -4.35 0.96
C TRP A 189 13.39 -3.20 1.09
N LYS A 190 13.29 -2.40 2.15
CA LYS A 190 14.26 -1.34 2.43
C LYS A 190 15.68 -1.88 2.61
N THR A 191 15.83 -2.99 3.33
CA THR A 191 17.14 -3.65 3.51
C THR A 191 17.64 -4.27 2.20
N ALA A 192 16.73 -4.82 1.39
CA ALA A 192 17.07 -5.38 0.08
C ALA A 192 17.50 -4.31 -0.93
N HIS A 193 17.02 -3.06 -0.82
CA HIS A 193 17.35 -1.95 -1.72
C HIS A 193 18.74 -1.37 -1.55
N VAL A 194 19.34 -1.44 -0.35
CA VAL A 194 20.68 -0.88 -0.06
C VAL A 194 21.78 -1.47 -0.94
N ASN A 195 21.52 -2.62 -1.58
CA ASN A 195 22.50 -3.37 -2.38
C ASN A 195 22.36 -3.22 -3.90
N CYS A 196 21.47 -2.36 -4.42
CA CYS A 196 21.27 -2.21 -5.87
C CYS A 196 22.05 -0.99 -6.43
N ASN A 197 23.05 -1.25 -7.28
CA ASN A 197 23.59 -0.23 -8.20
C ASN A 197 22.55 0.05 -9.31
N ASP A 198 22.52 1.29 -9.82
CA ASP A 198 21.50 1.94 -10.71
C ASP A 198 21.13 1.27 -12.06
N GLY A 199 21.25 -0.05 -12.20
CA GLY A 199 20.79 -0.79 -13.38
C GLY A 199 19.85 -1.95 -13.02
N HIS A 200 18.89 -2.25 -13.89
CA HIS A 200 18.08 -3.47 -13.77
C HIS A 200 18.97 -4.71 -13.91
N ASP A 201 19.35 -5.28 -12.76
CA ASP A 201 19.99 -6.58 -12.68
C ASP A 201 18.93 -7.68 -12.59
N ILE A 202 18.79 -8.38 -13.72
CA ILE A 202 17.87 -9.51 -13.90
C ILE A 202 18.15 -10.60 -12.85
N VAL A 203 19.41 -10.85 -12.49
CA VAL A 203 19.75 -11.91 -11.53
C VAL A 203 19.43 -11.47 -10.11
N ALA A 204 19.80 -10.24 -9.74
CA ALA A 204 19.51 -9.71 -8.42
C ALA A 204 17.99 -9.62 -8.12
N ALA A 205 17.15 -9.40 -9.14
CA ALA A 205 15.70 -9.44 -8.98
C ALA A 205 15.17 -10.83 -8.61
N GLU A 206 15.73 -11.90 -9.19
CA GLU A 206 15.40 -13.30 -8.82
C GLU A 206 15.90 -13.64 -7.42
N GLU A 207 17.14 -13.28 -7.09
CA GLU A 207 17.73 -13.54 -5.76
C GLU A 207 16.92 -12.85 -4.66
N ARG A 208 16.50 -11.59 -4.88
CA ARG A 208 15.61 -10.88 -3.95
C ARG A 208 14.27 -11.57 -3.80
N TYR A 209 13.70 -12.10 -4.89
CA TYR A 209 12.45 -12.84 -4.84
C TYR A 209 12.56 -14.17 -4.08
N GLU A 210 13.62 -14.94 -4.31
CA GLU A 210 13.89 -16.17 -3.58
C GLU A 210 14.07 -15.89 -2.08
N LYS A 211 14.86 -14.87 -1.74
CA LYS A 211 15.04 -14.41 -0.36
C LYS A 211 13.69 -13.99 0.26
N PHE A 212 12.87 -13.26 -0.48
CA PHE A 212 11.54 -12.84 -0.02
C PHE A 212 10.63 -14.03 0.31
N CYS A 213 10.64 -15.07 -0.54
CA CYS A 213 9.87 -16.28 -0.29
C CYS A 213 10.32 -17.00 0.98
N ASN A 214 11.64 -17.11 1.19
CA ASN A 214 12.22 -17.89 2.29
C ASN A 214 12.23 -17.14 3.63
N GLU A 215 12.37 -15.81 3.64
CA GLU A 215 12.54 -15.04 4.88
C GLU A 215 11.26 -14.31 5.31
N TYR A 216 10.46 -13.81 4.36
CA TYR A 216 9.23 -13.09 4.67
C TYR A 216 7.99 -13.98 4.54
N LEU A 217 7.73 -14.57 3.37
CA LEU A 217 6.50 -15.34 3.16
C LEU A 217 6.42 -16.58 4.06
N ALA A 218 7.55 -17.27 4.28
CA ALA A 218 7.62 -18.44 5.15
C ALA A 218 7.35 -18.12 6.64
N THR A 219 7.41 -16.84 7.04
CA THR A 219 7.22 -16.41 8.44
C THR A 219 5.88 -15.71 8.68
N LEU A 220 4.96 -15.76 7.70
CA LEU A 220 3.60 -15.24 7.85
C LEU A 220 2.77 -16.16 8.76
N PRO A 221 1.98 -15.60 9.70
CA PRO A 221 0.98 -16.36 10.43
C PRO A 221 -0.02 -17.03 9.48
N SER A 222 -0.53 -18.21 9.84
CA SER A 222 -1.43 -18.98 8.95
C SER A 222 -2.71 -18.22 8.57
N ALA A 223 -3.20 -17.33 9.43
CA ALA A 223 -4.35 -16.45 9.14
C ALA A 223 -4.06 -15.43 8.03
N PHE A 224 -2.79 -15.07 7.81
CA PHE A 224 -2.32 -14.08 6.84
C PHE A 224 -1.53 -14.67 5.67
N ALA A 225 -1.26 -15.98 5.70
CA ALA A 225 -0.62 -16.69 4.61
C ALA A 225 -1.38 -16.51 3.29
N LEU A 226 -0.69 -16.67 2.16
CA LEU A 226 -1.30 -16.53 0.82
C LEU A 226 -2.42 -17.57 0.57
N GLN A 227 -2.35 -18.71 1.26
CA GLN A 227 -3.45 -19.65 1.44
C GLN A 227 -3.89 -19.60 2.91
N PRO A 228 -4.82 -18.70 3.26
CA PRO A 228 -5.09 -18.37 4.65
C PRO A 228 -5.93 -19.44 5.34
N ASN A 229 -5.64 -19.69 6.62
CA ASN A 229 -6.58 -20.35 7.53
C ASN A 229 -7.70 -19.37 7.90
N ARG A 230 -8.95 -19.73 7.59
CA ARG A 230 -10.13 -18.87 7.76
C ARG A 230 -10.95 -19.19 9.01
N GLN A 231 -10.47 -20.06 9.90
CA GLN A 231 -11.23 -20.48 11.09
C GLN A 231 -11.62 -19.32 12.03
N TRP A 232 -10.94 -18.18 11.94
CA TRP A 232 -11.19 -17.01 12.77
C TRP A 232 -12.02 -15.91 12.08
N ASP A 233 -12.36 -16.07 10.79
CA ASP A 233 -13.03 -15.02 10.01
C ASP A 233 -14.43 -14.70 10.57
N GLU A 234 -15.11 -15.67 11.19
CA GLU A 234 -16.42 -15.47 11.83
C GLU A 234 -16.34 -14.67 13.14
N HIS A 235 -15.20 -14.72 13.82
CA HIS A 235 -15.00 -14.10 15.14
C HIS A 235 -14.31 -12.74 15.06
N LEU A 236 -13.45 -12.55 14.05
CA LEU A 236 -12.66 -11.34 13.84
C LEU A 236 -13.14 -10.62 12.58
N LEU A 237 -14.13 -9.74 12.74
CA LEU A 237 -14.86 -9.08 11.66
C LEU A 237 -13.97 -8.32 10.65
N THR A 238 -12.80 -7.87 11.08
CA THR A 238 -11.85 -7.11 10.24
C THR A 238 -10.78 -7.99 9.61
N LEU A 239 -10.60 -9.25 10.05
CA LEU A 239 -9.48 -10.10 9.66
C LEU A 239 -9.46 -10.36 8.15
N SER A 240 -10.60 -10.65 7.53
CA SER A 240 -10.64 -10.88 6.08
C SER A 240 -10.23 -9.62 5.30
N LYS A 241 -10.64 -8.42 5.76
CA LYS A 241 -10.24 -7.15 5.12
C LYS A 241 -8.75 -6.88 5.29
N GLN A 242 -8.25 -7.05 6.50
CA GLN A 242 -6.83 -6.93 6.85
C GLN A 242 -5.96 -7.84 6.00
N ARG A 243 -6.39 -9.10 5.83
CA ARG A 243 -5.70 -10.06 4.98
C ARG A 243 -5.59 -9.58 3.54
N GLU A 244 -6.66 -9.07 2.94
CA GLU A 244 -6.63 -8.57 1.57
C GLU A 244 -5.71 -7.34 1.43
N ILE A 245 -5.72 -6.41 2.41
CA ILE A 245 -4.82 -5.25 2.42
C ILE A 245 -3.35 -5.70 2.45
N LEU A 246 -3.01 -6.68 3.29
CA LEU A 246 -1.66 -7.24 3.34
C LEU A 246 -1.30 -7.96 2.03
N HIS A 247 -2.21 -8.73 1.45
CA HIS A 247 -1.97 -9.45 0.20
C HIS A 247 -1.74 -8.49 -0.96
N ILE A 248 -2.53 -7.40 -1.07
CA ILE A 248 -2.27 -6.30 -2.00
C ILE A 248 -0.85 -5.78 -1.80
N SER A 249 -0.48 -5.42 -0.57
CA SER A 249 0.87 -4.91 -0.25
C SER A 249 1.99 -5.88 -0.64
N ILE A 250 1.80 -7.19 -0.45
CA ILE A 250 2.77 -8.22 -0.82
C ILE A 250 2.96 -8.26 -2.33
N PHE A 251 1.86 -8.34 -3.09
CA PHE A 251 1.94 -8.47 -4.53
C PHE A 251 2.35 -7.17 -5.22
N GLU A 252 2.02 -5.99 -4.67
CA GLU A 252 2.56 -4.71 -5.14
C GLU A 252 4.08 -4.64 -4.97
N SER A 253 4.61 -5.10 -3.84
CA SER A 253 6.06 -5.20 -3.65
C SER A 253 6.73 -6.15 -4.65
N LEU A 254 6.07 -7.26 -5.01
CA LEU A 254 6.55 -8.16 -6.06
C LEU A 254 6.47 -7.51 -7.45
N CYS A 255 5.40 -6.79 -7.75
CA CYS A 255 5.30 -5.99 -8.97
C CYS A 255 6.46 -4.99 -9.05
N TYR A 256 6.78 -4.30 -7.96
CA TYR A 256 7.88 -3.35 -7.92
C TYR A 256 9.24 -4.03 -8.15
N ASN A 257 9.50 -5.19 -7.53
CA ASN A 257 10.74 -5.96 -7.72
C ASN A 257 11.03 -6.30 -9.19
N PHE A 258 9.98 -6.61 -9.96
CA PHE A 258 10.09 -7.03 -11.35
C PHE A 258 9.69 -5.95 -12.38
N ARG A 259 9.26 -4.76 -11.95
CA ARG A 259 8.73 -3.69 -12.82
C ARG A 259 9.73 -3.31 -13.92
N SER A 260 11.00 -3.27 -13.58
CA SER A 260 12.09 -2.95 -14.49
C SER A 260 12.28 -3.96 -15.65
N ALA A 261 11.65 -5.14 -15.57
CA ALA A 261 11.58 -6.07 -16.69
C ALA A 261 10.79 -5.53 -17.90
N LEU A 262 9.95 -4.50 -17.69
CA LEU A 262 9.21 -3.80 -18.74
C LEU A 262 10.06 -2.76 -19.49
N LEU A 263 11.17 -2.31 -18.91
CA LEU A 263 11.94 -1.19 -19.44
C LEU A 263 12.86 -1.55 -20.61
N ARG A 264 13.16 -2.84 -20.77
CA ARG A 264 14.03 -3.32 -21.84
C ARG A 264 13.20 -3.65 -23.07
N ASN A 265 13.44 -2.93 -24.15
CA ASN A 265 12.82 -3.20 -25.45
C ASN A 265 13.36 -4.51 -26.06
N SER A 266 12.62 -5.10 -26.98
CA SER A 266 12.99 -6.39 -27.62
C SER A 266 14.40 -6.34 -28.27
N ARG A 267 14.80 -5.20 -28.85
CA ARG A 267 16.15 -5.00 -29.42
C ARG A 267 17.27 -5.08 -28.36
N GLN A 268 17.05 -4.48 -27.19
CA GLN A 268 18.02 -4.54 -26.08
C GLN A 268 18.09 -5.94 -25.47
N THR A 269 16.97 -6.68 -25.51
CA THR A 269 16.89 -8.05 -25.02
C THR A 269 17.67 -9.02 -25.91
N GLN A 270 17.66 -8.84 -27.23
CA GLN A 270 18.40 -9.70 -28.17
C GLN A 270 19.93 -9.68 -27.95
N HIS A 271 20.47 -8.60 -27.39
CA HIS A 271 21.90 -8.48 -27.07
C HIS A 271 22.29 -9.14 -25.74
N LEU A 272 21.32 -9.60 -24.95
CA LEU A 272 21.61 -10.30 -23.70
C LEU A 272 22.01 -11.76 -23.96
N PRO A 273 22.85 -12.36 -23.10
CA PRO A 273 23.04 -13.81 -23.10
C PRO A 273 21.71 -14.56 -23.01
N HIS A 274 21.59 -15.70 -23.69
CA HIS A 274 20.34 -16.47 -23.77
C HIS A 274 19.70 -16.74 -22.40
N TYR A 275 20.48 -17.09 -21.38
CA TYR A 275 19.95 -17.33 -20.03
C TYR A 275 19.29 -16.07 -19.42
N LYS A 276 19.81 -14.86 -19.69
CA LYS A 276 19.19 -13.60 -19.25
C LYS A 276 17.92 -13.28 -20.02
N GLN A 277 17.84 -13.66 -21.30
CA GLN A 277 16.60 -13.53 -22.08
C GLN A 277 15.48 -14.41 -21.50
N VAL A 278 15.80 -15.67 -21.17
CA VAL A 278 14.86 -16.60 -20.51
C VAL A 278 14.40 -16.07 -19.16
N LEU A 279 15.33 -15.59 -18.32
CA LEU A 279 14.99 -14.98 -17.03
C LEU A 279 14.09 -13.74 -17.20
N LEU A 280 14.42 -12.85 -18.13
CA LEU A 280 13.60 -11.66 -18.38
C LEU A 280 12.17 -12.02 -18.82
N ALA A 281 12.02 -13.03 -19.68
CA ALA A 281 10.70 -13.55 -20.07
C ALA A 281 9.93 -14.12 -18.87
N SER A 282 10.61 -14.86 -17.99
CA SER A 282 10.04 -15.36 -16.72
C SER A 282 9.59 -14.21 -15.82
N GLN A 283 10.40 -13.16 -15.66
CA GLN A 283 10.08 -11.99 -14.83
C GLN A 283 8.87 -11.22 -15.33
N ARG A 284 8.69 -11.10 -16.65
CA ARG A 284 7.49 -10.48 -17.22
C ARG A 284 6.24 -11.30 -16.90
N LYS A 285 6.32 -12.63 -16.91
CA LYS A 285 5.23 -13.51 -16.45
C LYS A 285 4.99 -13.38 -14.94
N PHE A 286 6.04 -13.31 -14.12
CA PHE A 286 5.93 -13.04 -12.68
C PHE A 286 5.21 -11.72 -12.40
N LEU A 287 5.56 -10.67 -13.14
CA LEU A 287 4.90 -9.37 -13.06
C LEU A 287 3.40 -9.48 -13.39
N ALA A 288 3.06 -10.25 -14.43
CA ALA A 288 1.67 -10.51 -14.81
C ALA A 288 0.89 -11.23 -13.70
N VAL A 289 1.45 -12.30 -13.13
CA VAL A 289 0.85 -13.06 -12.02
C VAL A 289 0.66 -12.17 -10.80
N ALA A 290 1.68 -11.41 -10.41
CA ALA A 290 1.60 -10.51 -9.27
C ALA A 290 0.51 -9.45 -9.47
N ALA A 291 0.46 -8.82 -10.64
CA ALA A 291 -0.56 -7.81 -10.96
C ALA A 291 -1.98 -8.40 -10.95
N LEU A 292 -2.19 -9.62 -11.48
CA LEU A 292 -3.48 -10.31 -11.38
C LEU A 292 -3.90 -10.55 -9.92
N HIS A 293 -2.96 -10.94 -9.06
CA HIS A 293 -3.24 -11.12 -7.64
C HIS A 293 -3.61 -9.79 -6.96
N VAL A 294 -2.90 -8.69 -7.27
CA VAL A 294 -3.30 -7.35 -6.79
C VAL A 294 -4.73 -7.02 -7.20
N LEU A 295 -5.09 -7.20 -8.46
CA LEU A 295 -6.45 -6.92 -8.96
C LEU A 295 -7.53 -7.78 -8.29
N THR A 296 -7.20 -9.06 -8.04
CA THR A 296 -8.08 -10.03 -7.37
C THR A 296 -8.31 -9.64 -5.92
N CYS A 297 -7.23 -9.36 -5.17
CA CYS A 297 -7.32 -8.92 -3.78
C CYS A 297 -8.02 -7.56 -3.64
N ALA A 298 -7.75 -6.61 -4.53
CA ALA A 298 -8.47 -5.34 -4.57
C ALA A 298 -9.97 -5.54 -4.86
N SER A 299 -10.34 -6.54 -5.68
CA SER A 299 -11.75 -6.90 -5.91
C SER A 299 -12.40 -7.47 -4.66
N SER A 300 -11.70 -8.39 -4.00
CA SER A 300 -12.14 -9.06 -2.78
C SER A 300 -12.34 -8.03 -1.67
N LEU A 301 -11.36 -7.14 -1.46
CA LEU A 301 -11.44 -6.06 -0.49
C LEU A 301 -12.60 -5.11 -0.77
N HIS A 302 -12.78 -4.71 -2.03
CA HIS A 302 -13.89 -3.87 -2.44
C HIS A 302 -15.25 -4.54 -2.15
N ALA A 303 -15.40 -5.83 -2.45
CA ALA A 303 -16.60 -6.60 -2.12
C ALA A 303 -16.82 -6.71 -0.60
N LEU A 304 -15.76 -6.94 0.20
CA LEU A 304 -15.82 -6.95 1.67
C LEU A 304 -16.20 -5.59 2.27
N MET A 305 -15.94 -4.50 1.55
CA MET A 305 -16.40 -3.14 1.89
C MET A 305 -17.82 -2.85 1.38
N GLY A 306 -18.51 -3.87 0.86
CA GLY A 306 -19.88 -3.79 0.38
C GLY A 306 -20.00 -3.57 -1.13
N GLY A 307 -18.91 -3.42 -1.87
CA GLY A 307 -18.94 -3.29 -3.34
C GLY A 307 -19.57 -1.98 -3.85
N ALA A 308 -19.71 -0.97 -2.99
CA ALA A 308 -20.21 0.36 -3.37
C ALA A 308 -19.08 1.31 -3.77
N GLN A 309 -19.47 2.51 -4.19
CA GLN A 309 -18.58 3.66 -4.32
C GLN A 309 -17.73 3.84 -3.04
N THR A 310 -16.45 4.16 -3.19
CA THR A 310 -15.54 4.45 -2.09
C THR A 310 -14.37 5.30 -2.55
N CYS A 311 -13.89 6.19 -1.69
CA CYS A 311 -12.68 6.99 -1.90
C CYS A 311 -11.41 6.29 -1.38
N PHE A 312 -11.49 5.01 -0.99
CA PHE A 312 -10.41 4.31 -0.32
C PHE A 312 -9.19 4.08 -1.24
N PRO A 313 -8.03 4.73 -0.97
CA PRO A 313 -6.88 4.68 -1.88
C PRO A 313 -6.30 3.29 -2.07
N ASP A 314 -6.38 2.44 -1.04
CA ASP A 314 -5.85 1.07 -1.06
C ASP A 314 -6.70 0.11 -1.92
N ILE A 315 -7.78 0.59 -2.55
CA ILE A 315 -8.47 -0.11 -3.65
C ILE A 315 -8.16 0.57 -4.98
N ILE A 316 -8.30 1.90 -5.05
CA ILE A 316 -8.22 2.65 -6.31
C ILE A 316 -6.83 2.54 -6.92
N ARG A 317 -5.80 2.88 -6.15
CA ARG A 317 -4.42 2.95 -6.64
C ARG A 317 -3.88 1.56 -7.04
N PRO A 318 -4.00 0.51 -6.21
CA PRO A 318 -3.57 -0.83 -6.61
C PRO A 318 -4.33 -1.36 -7.85
N THR A 319 -5.63 -1.04 -7.96
CA THR A 319 -6.43 -1.41 -9.15
C THR A 319 -5.86 -0.76 -10.41
N PHE A 320 -5.55 0.53 -10.37
CA PHE A 320 -4.99 1.24 -11.51
C PHE A 320 -3.57 0.75 -11.87
N GLU A 321 -2.65 0.73 -10.90
CA GLU A 321 -1.25 0.42 -11.17
C GLU A 321 -1.07 -1.01 -11.69
N ALA A 322 -1.74 -1.99 -11.08
CA ALA A 322 -1.69 -3.36 -11.54
C ALA A 322 -2.30 -3.53 -12.95
N ALA A 323 -3.40 -2.84 -13.26
CA ALA A 323 -3.99 -2.87 -14.58
C ALA A 323 -3.05 -2.27 -15.65
N VAL A 324 -2.40 -1.14 -15.35
CA VAL A 324 -1.40 -0.53 -16.23
C VAL A 324 -0.24 -1.50 -16.49
N LEU A 325 0.28 -2.17 -15.46
CA LEU A 325 1.33 -3.19 -15.61
C LEU A 325 0.87 -4.32 -16.54
N LEU A 326 -0.35 -4.83 -16.38
CA LEU A 326 -0.89 -5.86 -17.27
C LEU A 326 -1.01 -5.39 -18.71
N VAL A 327 -1.44 -4.15 -18.94
CA VAL A 327 -1.51 -3.59 -20.31
C VAL A 327 -0.13 -3.55 -20.96
N TYR A 328 0.91 -3.12 -20.24
CA TYR A 328 2.29 -3.13 -20.75
C TYR A 328 2.82 -4.55 -21.00
N VAL A 329 2.54 -5.49 -20.11
CA VAL A 329 2.88 -6.91 -20.31
C VAL A 329 2.18 -7.45 -21.57
N CYS A 330 0.92 -7.12 -21.81
CA CYS A 330 0.17 -7.56 -22.98
C CYS A 330 0.73 -7.04 -24.32
N MET A 331 1.51 -5.95 -24.32
CA MET A 331 2.12 -5.42 -25.54
C MET A 331 3.30 -6.26 -26.06
N GLU A 332 3.78 -7.27 -25.32
CA GLU A 332 4.92 -8.11 -25.69
C GLU A 332 4.44 -9.46 -26.28
N PRO A 333 4.50 -9.67 -27.60
CA PRO A 333 4.00 -10.90 -28.25
C PRO A 333 4.75 -12.16 -27.82
N SER A 334 6.01 -12.00 -27.40
CA SER A 334 6.92 -13.09 -27.02
C SER A 334 6.57 -13.80 -25.72
N LEU A 335 5.63 -13.27 -24.93
CA LEU A 335 5.24 -13.82 -23.62
C LEU A 335 4.56 -15.19 -23.70
N PHE A 336 3.91 -15.48 -24.83
CA PHE A 336 3.13 -16.71 -25.03
C PHE A 336 3.87 -17.77 -25.86
N ASP A 337 5.04 -17.44 -26.42
CA ASP A 337 5.85 -18.39 -27.16
C ASP A 337 6.71 -19.25 -26.22
N GLY A 338 6.27 -20.49 -26.03
CA GLY A 338 7.14 -21.67 -26.07
C GLY A 338 8.36 -21.77 -25.13
N VAL A 339 8.29 -21.29 -23.88
CA VAL A 339 9.26 -21.71 -22.86
C VAL A 339 8.64 -22.79 -22.00
N GLU A 340 9.03 -24.05 -22.26
CA GLU A 340 8.75 -25.17 -21.37
C GLU A 340 9.21 -24.83 -19.95
N ASN A 341 8.29 -24.88 -19.00
CA ASN A 341 8.55 -24.73 -17.57
C ASN A 341 9.46 -25.88 -17.09
N ARG A 342 10.78 -25.73 -17.23
CA ARG A 342 11.71 -26.63 -16.53
C ARG A 342 11.68 -26.27 -15.05
N HIS A 343 10.99 -27.11 -14.28
CA HIS A 343 10.88 -27.06 -12.84
C HIS A 343 12.26 -27.14 -12.18
N TYR A 344 12.81 -25.99 -11.79
CA TYR A 344 13.92 -25.90 -10.84
C TYR A 344 13.53 -24.97 -9.69
N SER A 345 12.71 -25.46 -8.77
CA SER A 345 12.64 -24.93 -7.41
C SER A 345 11.97 -25.95 -6.50
N SER A 346 12.63 -26.25 -5.39
CA SER A 346 12.15 -27.08 -4.27
C SER A 346 11.37 -26.24 -3.24
N ILE A 347 11.04 -24.98 -3.55
CA ILE A 347 10.42 -24.05 -2.59
C ILE A 347 8.93 -24.40 -2.45
N LYS A 348 8.52 -24.77 -1.24
CA LYS A 348 7.13 -25.16 -0.89
C LYS A 348 6.09 -24.03 -1.06
N THR A 349 6.53 -22.78 -1.23
CA THR A 349 5.69 -21.57 -1.32
C THR A 349 6.23 -20.59 -2.35
N ASP A 350 6.19 -20.95 -3.64
CA ASP A 350 6.48 -20.02 -4.75
C ASP A 350 5.14 -19.55 -5.38
N PRO A 351 4.59 -18.40 -4.94
CA PRO A 351 3.28 -17.95 -5.41
C PRO A 351 3.26 -17.57 -6.89
N LEU A 352 4.36 -17.04 -7.42
CA LEU A 352 4.40 -16.58 -8.81
C LEU A 352 4.53 -17.75 -9.79
N ARG A 353 5.36 -18.76 -9.49
CA ARG A 353 5.48 -19.96 -10.33
C ARG A 353 4.23 -20.82 -10.32
N ALA A 354 3.53 -20.91 -9.18
CA ALA A 354 2.23 -21.59 -9.12
C ALA A 354 1.20 -20.91 -10.02
N GLY A 355 1.17 -19.57 -10.05
CA GLY A 355 0.28 -18.80 -10.92
C GLY A 355 0.60 -18.94 -12.41
N MET A 356 1.87 -19.13 -12.77
CA MET A 356 2.30 -19.24 -14.17
C MET A 356 1.63 -20.37 -14.96
N ALA A 357 1.39 -21.52 -14.33
CA ALA A 357 0.78 -22.68 -14.99
C ALA A 357 -0.65 -22.41 -15.47
N ASN A 358 -1.32 -21.42 -14.88
CA ASN A 358 -2.72 -21.10 -15.15
C ASN A 358 -2.90 -19.83 -16.00
N LEU A 359 -1.83 -19.19 -16.46
CA LEU A 359 -1.90 -17.94 -17.22
C LEU A 359 -2.47 -18.16 -18.63
N LYS A 360 -3.64 -17.56 -18.89
CA LYS A 360 -4.22 -17.45 -20.24
C LYS A 360 -4.38 -15.97 -20.60
N GLN A 361 -4.18 -15.64 -21.87
CA GLN A 361 -4.32 -14.26 -22.38
C GLN A 361 -5.69 -13.65 -22.06
N GLU A 362 -6.76 -14.45 -22.19
CA GLU A 362 -8.14 -14.04 -21.87
C GLU A 362 -8.30 -13.57 -20.42
N MET A 363 -7.59 -14.19 -19.48
CA MET A 363 -7.66 -13.80 -18.07
C MET A 363 -7.13 -12.38 -17.85
N TRP A 364 -6.06 -11.98 -18.54
CA TRP A 364 -5.46 -10.66 -18.37
C TRP A 364 -6.36 -9.58 -18.95
N VAL A 365 -6.90 -9.84 -20.15
CA VAL A 365 -7.82 -8.91 -20.82
C VAL A 365 -9.08 -8.71 -19.98
N ASN A 366 -9.64 -9.79 -19.42
CA ASN A 366 -10.80 -9.68 -18.54
C ASN A 366 -10.44 -8.92 -17.25
N ALA A 367 -9.30 -9.23 -16.61
CA ALA A 367 -8.88 -8.51 -15.41
C ALA A 367 -8.67 -7.01 -15.64
N ILE A 368 -8.10 -6.60 -16.79
CA ILE A 368 -7.95 -5.18 -17.16
C ILE A 368 -9.33 -4.52 -17.34
N ARG A 369 -10.27 -5.20 -18.00
CA ARG A 369 -11.64 -4.68 -18.19
C ARG A 369 -12.36 -4.55 -16.86
N ASP A 370 -12.29 -5.56 -16.00
CA ASP A 370 -12.91 -5.53 -14.66
C ASP A 370 -12.30 -4.42 -13.80
N ALA A 371 -10.99 -4.19 -13.89
CA ALA A 371 -10.31 -3.08 -13.23
C ALA A 371 -10.81 -1.72 -13.76
N LEU A 372 -10.95 -1.56 -15.07
CA LEU A 372 -11.49 -0.34 -15.68
C LEU A 372 -12.93 -0.09 -15.22
N THR A 373 -13.80 -1.10 -15.26
CA THR A 373 -15.18 -1.00 -14.80
C THR A 373 -15.25 -0.61 -13.32
N ARG A 374 -14.38 -1.19 -12.48
CA ARG A 374 -14.29 -0.81 -11.07
C ARG A 374 -13.89 0.65 -10.90
N LEU A 375 -12.84 1.10 -11.59
CA LEU A 375 -12.38 2.49 -11.52
C LEU A 375 -13.45 3.47 -12.00
N GLN A 376 -14.18 3.14 -13.06
CA GLN A 376 -15.30 3.94 -13.56
C GLN A 376 -16.44 4.08 -12.52
N MET A 377 -16.78 2.99 -11.81
CA MET A 377 -17.77 3.06 -10.74
C MET A 377 -17.25 3.89 -9.55
N LEU A 378 -15.97 3.74 -9.17
CA LEU A 378 -15.38 4.52 -8.07
C LEU A 378 -15.20 6.01 -8.44
N ALA A 379 -15.15 6.35 -9.73
CA ALA A 379 -15.04 7.73 -10.22
C ALA A 379 -16.24 8.61 -9.83
N GLU A 380 -17.39 8.01 -9.50
CA GLU A 380 -18.58 8.73 -9.07
C GLU A 380 -18.36 9.52 -7.77
N VAL A 381 -17.42 9.10 -6.92
CA VAL A 381 -17.10 9.76 -5.64
C VAL A 381 -15.63 10.13 -5.49
N SER A 382 -14.73 9.62 -6.34
CA SER A 382 -13.29 9.84 -6.22
C SER A 382 -12.67 10.41 -7.50
N ARG A 383 -12.10 11.62 -7.38
CA ARG A 383 -11.32 12.24 -8.46
C ARG A 383 -10.09 11.41 -8.85
N MET A 384 -9.47 10.71 -7.89
CA MET A 384 -8.35 9.79 -8.19
C MET A 384 -8.82 8.68 -9.12
N ALA A 385 -9.95 8.04 -8.81
CA ALA A 385 -10.50 6.96 -9.63
C ALA A 385 -10.92 7.43 -11.02
N GLU A 386 -11.48 8.64 -11.13
CA GLU A 386 -11.83 9.25 -12.41
C GLU A 386 -10.61 9.41 -13.33
N ILE A 387 -9.53 10.02 -12.81
CA ILE A 387 -8.28 10.21 -13.56
C ILE A 387 -7.67 8.85 -13.94
N SER A 388 -7.65 7.91 -12.99
CA SER A 388 -7.15 6.54 -13.23
C SER A 388 -7.95 5.80 -14.30
N ALA A 389 -9.28 5.90 -14.30
CA ALA A 389 -10.15 5.29 -15.31
C ALA A 389 -9.91 5.88 -16.70
N GLN A 390 -9.80 7.21 -16.80
CA GLN A 390 -9.50 7.90 -18.06
C GLN A 390 -8.14 7.48 -18.63
N ALA A 391 -7.09 7.49 -17.80
CA ALA A 391 -5.75 7.09 -18.19
C ALA A 391 -5.69 5.62 -18.64
N LEU A 392 -6.33 4.71 -17.89
CA LEU A 392 -6.37 3.28 -18.25
C LEU A 392 -7.14 3.04 -19.55
N SER A 393 -8.27 3.74 -19.75
CA SER A 393 -9.06 3.65 -20.98
C SER A 393 -8.27 4.12 -22.21
N GLN A 394 -7.52 5.23 -22.08
CA GLN A 394 -6.67 5.73 -23.15
C GLN A 394 -5.53 4.76 -23.49
N LEU A 395 -4.90 4.18 -22.46
CA LEU A 395 -3.83 3.21 -22.64
C LEU A 395 -4.34 1.94 -23.36
N LEU A 396 -5.53 1.45 -22.97
CA LEU A 396 -6.16 0.28 -23.59
C LEU A 396 -6.55 0.54 -25.05
N GLN A 397 -7.11 1.72 -25.35
CA GLN A 397 -7.43 2.10 -26.72
C GLN A 397 -6.17 2.16 -27.60
N GLY A 398 -5.11 2.78 -27.09
CA GLY A 398 -3.82 2.84 -27.80
C GLY A 398 -3.18 1.46 -28.01
N THR A 399 -3.41 0.47 -27.14
CA THR A 399 -2.96 -0.91 -27.40
C THR A 399 -3.71 -1.59 -28.53
N ILE A 400 -5.04 -1.40 -28.60
CA ILE A 400 -5.88 -2.04 -29.61
C ILE A 400 -5.49 -1.52 -31.00
N GLU A 401 -5.36 -0.20 -31.15
CA GLU A 401 -4.97 0.44 -32.41
C GLU A 401 -3.60 -0.03 -32.90
N ARG A 402 -2.62 -0.20 -31.99
CA ARG A 402 -1.30 -0.75 -32.34
C ARG A 402 -1.36 -2.23 -32.75
N ALA A 403 -2.19 -3.03 -32.08
CA ALA A 403 -2.35 -4.44 -32.42
C ALA A 403 -3.02 -4.64 -33.79
N GLU A 404 -3.92 -3.74 -34.19
CA GLU A 404 -4.54 -3.71 -35.52
C GLU A 404 -3.56 -3.25 -36.59
N ALA A 405 -2.74 -2.23 -36.32
CA ALA A 405 -1.72 -1.73 -37.25
C ALA A 405 -0.59 -2.73 -37.54
N VAL A 406 -0.31 -3.68 -36.64
CA VAL A 406 0.69 -4.75 -36.87
C VAL A 406 0.13 -5.91 -37.72
N LYS A 407 -1.19 -6.00 -37.87
CA LYS A 407 -1.87 -7.04 -38.66
C LYS A 407 -2.19 -6.59 -40.10
N ALA A 408 -2.17 -5.29 -40.37
CA ALA A 408 -2.31 -4.68 -41.70
C ALA A 408 -0.94 -4.54 -42.38
#